data_AF-A0A174ULM3-F1
#
_entry.id   AF-A0A174ULM3-F1
#
_cell.length_a   1.000
_cell.length_b   1.000
_cell.length_c   1.000
_cell.angle_alpha   90.00
_cell.angle_beta   90.00
_cell.angle_gamma   90.00
#
_symmetry.space_group_name_H-M   'P 1'
#
loop_
_entity.id
_entity.type
_entity.pdbx_description
1 polymer ?
#
loop_
_entity_poly.entity_id
_entity_poly.type
_entity_poly.pdbx_seq_one_letter_code
_entity_poly.pdbx_strand_id
1 'polypeptide(L)'
;MFSLSVLLLMSCVEEIDYSLPRNEVSRNITTVSSDTITNHELLEEFSKALAYSLDSSIELRRIIKNEALKMFDYDYDVLYLSINSYRLTSGKTVDELMSLYMDITRLEKIKQLFSTLTIFVPELPDNSFSAELWNVESEVPYTALRVKNSNDVMGYGVNKEFLIPSNEIPKYPIVVVKLNERVVSVNKAQRNLSPMSIINPDIVFFSDVFDNTENASSVIQNRNFSSGDTRDRTGSIPENMKKVYEAYDVFAATNEWPRDYIYYGLTPQQPKGPFNRDFKESLVYFKLLGDPRTVMNKICDQSEDPRIDGNTHQETGGGRPGGSTILTPWTDGSLEFIVKVYVANQAGIGNEYINNFIVKPSALFKITPKDPLSSKFEVKSIELTDGIALDLPLFEWNIENYGAIIKIAIEELDISETIQSVESSTATFATNFGFDPSFGEKVKIGLKFGATATTSKTVSYTVTKSLASDELGQVIVNFEDKILKSKKNLSTGRDWKPDYTDKYRTGWYQLALSPLKYN
;
A
#
# COMPACT_ATOMS: atom_id res chain seq x y z
N MET A 1 24.74 -32.08 37.55
CA MET A 1 23.93 -33.14 36.93
C MET A 1 22.55 -32.53 36.71
N PHE A 2 22.26 -31.80 35.63
CA PHE A 2 22.22 -32.15 34.20
C PHE A 2 21.40 -33.40 33.88
N SER A 3 20.14 -33.16 33.52
CA SER A 3 19.31 -33.85 32.53
C SER A 3 18.11 -32.89 32.35
N LEU A 4 18.08 -31.98 31.37
CA LEU A 4 18.01 -32.15 29.92
C LEU A 4 16.88 -33.10 29.50
N SER A 5 15.67 -32.57 29.46
CA SER A 5 14.59 -33.07 28.61
C SER A 5 14.18 -31.95 27.67
N VAL A 6 14.74 -32.02 26.46
CA VAL A 6 14.30 -31.30 25.28
C VAL A 6 13.04 -32.02 24.78
N LEU A 7 11.89 -31.36 24.84
CA LEU A 7 10.71 -31.77 24.07
C LEU A 7 10.64 -30.83 22.86
N LEU A 8 11.15 -31.33 21.73
CA LEU A 8 10.92 -30.77 20.40
C LEU A 8 9.49 -31.14 19.98
N LEU A 9 8.63 -30.15 19.80
CA LEU A 9 7.40 -30.26 19.02
C LEU A 9 7.34 -29.06 18.09
N MET A 10 7.80 -29.26 16.85
CA MET A 10 7.55 -28.38 15.70
C MET A 10 7.38 -29.25 14.46
N SER A 11 6.55 -28.73 13.54
CA SER A 11 6.11 -29.29 12.26
C SER A 11 4.86 -30.18 12.29
N CYS A 12 3.69 -29.55 12.38
CA CYS A 12 2.59 -29.94 11.52
C CYS A 12 2.73 -29.15 10.21
N VAL A 13 3.24 -29.79 9.17
CA VAL A 13 2.94 -29.41 7.79
C VAL A 13 2.09 -30.57 7.27
N GLU A 14 0.80 -30.34 7.15
CA GLU A 14 -0.06 -31.21 6.35
C GLU A 14 0.27 -30.88 4.88
N GLU A 15 0.78 -31.86 4.15
CA GLU A 15 0.92 -31.80 2.70
C GLU A 15 -0.48 -31.59 2.09
N ILE A 16 -0.71 -30.42 1.49
CA ILE A 16 -1.90 -30.20 0.66
C ILE A 16 -1.63 -30.84 -0.71
N ASP A 17 -2.16 -32.05 -0.87
CA ASP A 17 -2.23 -32.78 -2.13
C ASP A 17 -3.21 -32.07 -3.09
N TYR A 18 -2.69 -31.49 -4.18
CA TYR A 18 -3.49 -30.90 -5.25
C TYR A 18 -4.04 -31.98 -6.19
N SER A 19 -4.99 -32.78 -5.72
CA SER A 19 -5.81 -33.61 -6.61
C SER A 19 -7.10 -32.86 -6.99
N LEU A 20 -7.13 -32.26 -8.19
CA LEU A 20 -8.37 -31.75 -8.80
C LEU A 20 -9.29 -32.92 -9.23
N PRO A 21 -10.62 -32.78 -9.16
CA PRO A 21 -11.55 -33.84 -9.53
C PRO A 21 -11.52 -34.12 -11.04
N ARG A 22 -11.28 -35.39 -11.36
CA ARG A 22 -11.20 -35.97 -12.70
C ARG A 22 -12.60 -36.03 -13.33
N ASN A 23 -12.86 -35.22 -14.36
CA ASN A 23 -13.89 -35.52 -15.36
C ASN A 23 -13.22 -36.11 -16.60
N GLU A 24 -13.57 -37.37 -16.89
CA GLU A 24 -13.04 -38.12 -18.01
C GLU A 24 -13.59 -37.61 -19.35
N VAL A 25 -12.70 -37.13 -20.23
CA VAL A 25 -12.85 -37.30 -21.68
C VAL A 25 -11.48 -37.64 -22.25
N SER A 26 -11.34 -38.88 -22.69
CA SER A 26 -10.14 -39.47 -23.27
C SER A 26 -9.67 -38.75 -24.53
N ARG A 27 -8.46 -38.19 -24.51
CA ARG A 27 -7.62 -38.00 -25.71
C ARG A 27 -6.20 -38.42 -25.39
N ASN A 28 -5.72 -39.43 -26.11
CA ASN A 28 -4.36 -39.94 -26.02
C ASN A 28 -3.36 -38.82 -26.30
N ILE A 29 -2.60 -38.42 -25.29
CA ILE A 29 -1.39 -37.61 -25.45
C ILE A 29 -0.24 -38.45 -24.95
N THR A 30 0.67 -38.73 -25.88
CA THR A 30 1.95 -39.39 -25.69
C THR A 30 2.69 -38.76 -24.51
N THR A 31 3.08 -39.59 -23.55
CA THR A 31 3.88 -39.23 -22.37
C THR A 31 5.17 -38.52 -22.79
N VAL A 32 5.24 -37.21 -22.53
CA VAL A 32 6.49 -36.44 -22.48
C VAL A 32 6.80 -36.18 -21.00
N SER A 33 8.06 -36.37 -20.65
CA SER A 33 8.64 -36.39 -19.31
C SER A 33 8.07 -35.36 -18.33
N SER A 34 7.74 -35.83 -17.12
CA SER A 34 7.45 -34.97 -15.97
C SER A 34 8.73 -34.23 -15.54
N ASP A 35 8.93 -33.02 -16.04
CA ASP A 35 10.01 -32.14 -15.60
C ASP A 35 9.70 -31.68 -14.17
N THR A 36 10.36 -32.30 -13.19
CA THR A 36 10.27 -32.01 -11.74
C THR A 36 11.07 -30.76 -11.37
N ILE A 37 10.97 -29.69 -12.17
CA ILE A 37 11.60 -28.41 -11.84
C ILE A 37 10.74 -27.67 -10.82
N THR A 38 11.36 -27.23 -9.72
CA THR A 38 10.70 -26.43 -8.69
C THR A 38 10.46 -25.00 -9.16
N ASN A 39 9.51 -24.31 -8.52
CA ASN A 39 9.23 -22.89 -8.77
C ASN A 39 10.48 -22.00 -8.63
N HIS A 40 11.35 -22.30 -7.67
CA HIS A 40 12.56 -21.54 -7.44
C HIS A 40 13.61 -21.76 -8.53
N GLU A 41 13.85 -23.02 -8.94
CA GLU A 41 14.76 -23.34 -10.04
C GLU A 41 14.30 -22.70 -11.37
N LEU A 42 12.98 -22.59 -11.58
CA LEU A 42 12.44 -21.93 -12.76
C LEU A 42 12.75 -20.42 -12.77
N LEU A 43 12.65 -19.74 -11.61
CA LEU A 43 13.04 -18.33 -11.46
C LEU A 43 14.56 -18.14 -11.54
N GLU A 44 15.34 -19.12 -11.09
CA GLU A 44 16.79 -19.12 -11.25
C GLU A 44 17.18 -19.20 -12.73
N GLU A 45 16.59 -20.11 -13.49
CA GLU A 45 16.81 -20.19 -14.94
C GLU A 45 16.41 -18.91 -15.67
N PHE A 46 15.28 -18.30 -15.29
CA PHE A 46 14.88 -16.99 -15.79
C PHE A 46 15.93 -15.93 -15.50
N SER A 47 16.43 -15.87 -14.26
CA SER A 47 17.43 -14.90 -13.83
C SER A 47 18.73 -15.05 -14.64
N LYS A 48 19.18 -16.28 -14.87
CA LYS A 48 20.33 -16.57 -15.73
C LYS A 48 20.08 -16.12 -17.16
N ALA A 49 18.95 -16.51 -17.76
CA ALA A 49 18.61 -16.12 -19.12
C ALA A 49 18.55 -14.58 -19.29
N LEU A 50 17.97 -13.89 -18.31
CA LEU A 50 17.93 -12.43 -18.27
C LEU A 50 19.34 -11.83 -18.23
N ALA A 51 20.28 -12.40 -17.47
CA ALA A 51 21.66 -11.92 -17.45
C ALA A 51 22.34 -12.02 -18.83
N TYR A 52 22.15 -13.12 -19.56
CA TYR A 52 22.67 -13.28 -20.93
C TYR A 52 21.97 -12.35 -21.93
N SER A 53 20.65 -12.15 -21.79
CA SER A 53 19.90 -11.22 -22.64
C SER A 53 20.31 -9.76 -22.39
N LEU A 54 20.58 -9.38 -21.14
CA LEU A 54 21.06 -8.05 -20.78
C LEU A 54 22.46 -7.81 -21.30
N ASP A 55 23.37 -8.79 -21.25
CA ASP A 55 24.71 -8.69 -21.84
C ASP A 55 24.67 -8.47 -23.35
N SER A 56 23.86 -9.29 -24.05
CA SER A 56 23.79 -9.30 -25.52
C SER A 56 22.98 -8.15 -26.14
N SER A 57 22.16 -7.43 -25.36
CA SER A 57 21.26 -6.41 -25.89
C SER A 57 21.29 -5.10 -25.11
N ILE A 58 22.00 -4.10 -25.65
CA ILE A 58 21.96 -2.71 -25.17
C ILE A 58 20.52 -2.16 -25.21
N GLU A 59 19.74 -2.57 -26.22
CA GLU A 59 18.36 -2.14 -26.39
C GLU A 59 17.46 -2.67 -25.26
N LEU A 60 17.65 -3.93 -24.83
CA LEU A 60 16.92 -4.47 -23.67
C LEU A 60 17.24 -3.69 -22.39
N ARG A 61 18.52 -3.39 -22.15
CA ARG A 61 18.94 -2.54 -21.01
C ARG A 61 18.25 -1.19 -21.03
N ARG A 62 18.15 -0.57 -22.23
CA ARG A 62 17.46 0.71 -22.41
C ARG A 62 15.95 0.61 -22.16
N ILE A 63 15.30 -0.46 -22.62
CA ILE A 63 13.87 -0.69 -22.36
C ILE A 63 13.62 -0.80 -20.86
N ILE A 64 14.36 -1.66 -20.15
CA ILE A 64 14.19 -1.85 -18.70
C ILE A 64 14.46 -0.55 -17.95
N LYS A 65 15.55 0.17 -18.26
CA LYS A 65 15.81 1.49 -17.67
C LYS A 65 14.63 2.43 -17.86
N ASN A 66 14.12 2.55 -19.09
CA ASN A 66 13.04 3.48 -19.41
C ASN A 66 11.70 3.11 -18.73
N GLU A 67 11.39 1.82 -18.61
CA GLU A 67 10.20 1.36 -17.90
C GLU A 67 10.35 1.55 -16.39
N ALA A 68 11.52 1.24 -15.82
CA ALA A 68 11.78 1.42 -14.39
C ALA A 68 11.61 2.89 -13.97
N LEU A 69 12.10 3.83 -14.80
CA LEU A 69 11.97 5.27 -14.57
C LEU A 69 10.52 5.77 -14.53
N LYS A 70 9.55 5.00 -15.04
CA LYS A 70 8.12 5.35 -14.92
C LYS A 70 7.58 5.08 -13.52
N MET A 71 8.26 4.20 -12.78
CA MET A 71 7.86 3.75 -11.45
C MET A 71 6.38 3.38 -11.40
N PHE A 72 5.95 2.46 -12.28
CA PHE A 72 4.52 2.22 -12.56
C PHE A 72 3.71 1.88 -11.30
N ASP A 73 4.37 1.34 -10.29
CA ASP A 73 3.82 0.94 -8.99
C ASP A 73 4.45 1.71 -7.81
N TYR A 74 5.09 2.85 -8.08
CA TYR A 74 5.88 3.67 -7.17
C TYR A 74 7.28 3.17 -6.80
N ASP A 75 7.72 2.01 -7.29
CA ASP A 75 9.11 1.57 -7.22
C ASP A 75 9.72 1.41 -8.62
N TYR A 76 11.03 1.25 -8.71
CA TYR A 76 11.75 1.03 -9.98
C TYR A 76 11.57 -0.39 -10.53
N ASP A 77 10.35 -0.94 -10.38
CA ASP A 77 9.94 -2.25 -10.88
C ASP A 77 9.55 -2.18 -12.37
N VAL A 78 9.88 -3.24 -13.12
CA VAL A 78 9.44 -3.43 -14.50
C VAL A 78 8.69 -4.74 -14.61
N LEU A 79 7.39 -4.69 -14.84
CA LEU A 79 6.57 -5.88 -15.06
C LEU A 79 7.02 -6.63 -16.32
N TYR A 80 7.49 -7.87 -16.18
CA TYR A 80 8.02 -8.63 -17.32
C TYR A 80 7.00 -8.76 -18.45
N LEU A 81 5.74 -9.02 -18.11
CA LEU A 81 4.65 -9.15 -19.07
C LEU A 81 4.28 -7.83 -19.79
N SER A 82 4.74 -6.66 -19.33
CA SER A 82 4.54 -5.41 -20.08
C SER A 82 5.58 -5.24 -21.20
N ILE A 83 6.76 -5.87 -21.07
CA ILE A 83 7.87 -5.72 -22.02
C ILE A 83 8.12 -6.97 -22.88
N ASN A 84 7.60 -8.14 -22.51
CA ASN A 84 7.93 -9.42 -23.14
C ASN A 84 7.67 -9.47 -24.66
N SER A 85 6.64 -8.75 -25.12
CA SER A 85 6.26 -8.66 -26.53
C SER A 85 6.88 -7.45 -27.26
N TYR A 86 7.66 -6.62 -26.57
CA TYR A 86 8.32 -5.46 -27.17
C TYR A 86 9.27 -5.92 -28.27
N ARG A 87 9.13 -5.35 -29.46
CA ARG A 87 9.92 -5.72 -30.65
C ARG A 87 11.19 -4.87 -30.72
N LEU A 88 12.33 -5.53 -30.59
CA LEU A 88 13.66 -4.94 -30.71
C LEU A 88 13.96 -4.53 -32.16
N THR A 89 14.93 -3.66 -32.35
CA THR A 89 15.46 -3.26 -33.67
C THR A 89 15.95 -4.46 -34.51
N SER A 90 16.38 -5.54 -33.85
CA SER A 90 16.75 -6.82 -34.50
C SER A 90 15.57 -7.56 -35.14
N GLY A 91 14.34 -7.12 -34.87
CA GLY A 91 13.11 -7.79 -35.29
C GLY A 91 12.66 -8.93 -34.37
N LYS A 92 13.43 -9.25 -33.32
CA LYS A 92 13.02 -10.18 -32.27
C LYS A 92 12.22 -9.47 -31.18
N THR A 93 11.29 -10.17 -30.52
CA THR A 93 10.71 -9.69 -29.25
C THR A 93 11.65 -9.93 -28.08
N VAL A 94 11.34 -9.37 -26.91
CA VAL A 94 12.05 -9.68 -25.66
C VAL A 94 11.94 -11.17 -25.32
N ASP A 95 10.76 -11.79 -25.44
CA ASP A 95 10.58 -13.23 -25.26
C ASP A 95 11.46 -14.04 -26.22
N GLU A 96 11.55 -13.64 -27.49
CA GLU A 96 12.41 -14.31 -28.48
C GLU A 96 13.91 -14.11 -28.21
N LEU A 97 14.31 -13.01 -27.57
CA LEU A 97 15.67 -12.79 -27.08
C LEU A 97 15.97 -13.66 -25.86
N MET A 98 15.05 -13.73 -24.89
CA MET A 98 15.15 -14.59 -23.70
C MET A 98 15.21 -16.07 -24.08
N SER A 99 14.44 -16.48 -25.09
CA SER A 99 14.39 -17.86 -25.60
C SER A 99 15.70 -18.34 -26.27
N LEU A 100 16.68 -17.45 -26.46
CA LEU A 100 18.04 -17.87 -26.86
C LEU A 100 18.82 -18.52 -25.71
N TYR A 101 18.41 -18.24 -24.47
CA TYR A 101 19.11 -18.63 -23.24
C TYR A 101 18.25 -19.44 -22.28
N MET A 102 16.95 -19.59 -22.58
CA MET A 102 16.00 -20.42 -21.82
C MET A 102 15.11 -21.20 -22.78
N ASP A 103 14.68 -22.40 -22.37
CA ASP A 103 13.67 -23.15 -23.13
C ASP A 103 12.34 -22.37 -23.18
N ILE A 104 11.76 -22.27 -24.37
CA ILE A 104 10.54 -21.48 -24.60
C ILE A 104 9.34 -22.02 -23.81
N THR A 105 9.26 -23.34 -23.59
CA THR A 105 8.19 -23.97 -22.79
C THR A 105 8.31 -23.55 -21.32
N ARG A 106 9.54 -23.43 -20.82
CA ARG A 106 9.82 -22.96 -19.45
C ARG A 106 9.54 -21.46 -19.32
N LEU A 107 9.85 -20.67 -20.34
CA LEU A 107 9.49 -19.25 -20.37
C LEU A 107 7.97 -19.03 -20.37
N GLU A 108 7.21 -19.84 -21.14
CA GLU A 108 5.74 -19.83 -21.07
C GLU A 108 5.22 -20.24 -19.69
N LYS A 109 5.84 -21.25 -19.06
CA LYS A 109 5.48 -21.68 -17.71
C LYS A 109 5.71 -20.57 -16.67
N ILE A 110 6.78 -19.78 -16.81
CA ILE A 110 7.03 -18.60 -15.96
C ILE A 110 5.91 -17.59 -16.10
N LYS A 111 5.53 -17.24 -17.32
CA LYS A 111 4.45 -16.26 -17.56
C LYS A 111 3.12 -16.72 -16.98
N GLN A 112 2.86 -18.03 -16.93
CA GLN A 112 1.66 -18.61 -16.36
C GLN A 112 1.68 -18.68 -14.83
N LEU A 113 2.81 -19.05 -14.23
CA LEU A 113 2.94 -19.23 -12.77
C LEU A 113 3.28 -17.93 -12.04
N PHE A 114 3.99 -17.02 -12.69
CA PHE A 114 4.56 -15.80 -12.13
C PHE A 114 4.18 -14.60 -13.01
N SER A 115 2.90 -14.41 -13.21
CA SER A 115 2.38 -13.29 -14.01
C SER A 115 2.76 -11.92 -13.44
N THR A 116 2.98 -11.82 -12.12
CA THR A 116 3.38 -10.59 -11.43
C THR A 116 4.91 -10.42 -11.34
N LEU A 117 5.69 -11.23 -12.07
CA LEU A 117 7.15 -11.16 -12.06
C LEU A 117 7.66 -9.81 -12.56
N THR A 118 8.50 -9.14 -11.77
CA THR A 118 9.16 -7.89 -12.12
C THR A 118 10.68 -8.01 -12.15
N ILE A 119 11.28 -7.04 -12.84
CA ILE A 119 12.71 -6.74 -12.81
C ILE A 119 12.86 -5.41 -12.08
N PHE A 120 13.33 -5.45 -10.84
CA PHE A 120 13.57 -4.29 -9.99
C PHE A 120 14.97 -3.70 -10.23
N VAL A 121 15.05 -2.38 -10.42
CA VAL A 121 16.31 -1.65 -10.58
C VAL A 121 16.62 -0.85 -9.31
N PRO A 122 17.48 -1.37 -8.40
CA PRO A 122 17.69 -0.76 -7.09
C PRO A 122 18.45 0.57 -7.16
N GLU A 123 18.20 1.47 -6.20
CA GLU A 123 19.11 2.58 -5.89
C GLU A 123 20.23 2.09 -4.96
N LEU A 124 21.47 1.99 -5.48
CA LEU A 124 22.62 1.53 -4.71
C LEU A 124 23.41 2.71 -4.08
N PRO A 125 24.08 2.48 -2.93
CA PRO A 125 24.84 3.52 -2.23
C PRO A 125 25.95 4.16 -3.09
N ASP A 126 26.43 5.33 -2.66
CA ASP A 126 27.48 6.12 -3.31
C ASP A 126 27.21 6.47 -4.79
N ASN A 127 25.94 6.57 -5.19
CA ASN A 127 25.52 6.77 -6.58
C ASN A 127 26.15 5.70 -7.50
N SER A 128 26.37 4.49 -6.99
CA SER A 128 27.09 3.44 -7.72
C SER A 128 26.25 2.80 -8.82
N PHE A 129 24.93 2.77 -8.64
CA PHE A 129 23.98 2.31 -9.65
C PHE A 129 22.54 2.72 -9.26
N SER A 130 21.74 3.15 -10.22
CA SER A 130 20.28 3.34 -10.08
C SER A 130 19.65 3.42 -11.47
N ALA A 131 18.31 3.34 -11.58
CA ALA A 131 17.65 3.53 -12.87
C ALA A 131 18.02 4.87 -13.52
N GLU A 132 18.08 5.95 -12.73
CA GLU A 132 18.49 7.29 -13.17
C GLU A 132 19.94 7.31 -13.69
N LEU A 133 20.87 6.72 -12.93
CA LEU A 133 22.30 6.77 -13.21
C LEU A 133 22.79 5.73 -14.22
N TRP A 134 22.01 4.68 -14.47
CA TRP A 134 22.44 3.52 -15.26
C TRP A 134 22.87 3.91 -16.68
N ASN A 135 24.16 3.76 -16.98
CA ASN A 135 24.72 3.95 -18.31
C ASN A 135 24.62 2.66 -19.13
N VAL A 136 23.50 2.49 -19.83
CA VAL A 136 23.19 1.26 -20.60
C VAL A 136 24.22 0.90 -21.66
N GLU A 137 25.05 1.83 -22.14
CA GLU A 137 26.10 1.56 -23.13
C GLU A 137 27.29 0.80 -22.52
N SER A 138 27.71 1.20 -21.32
CA SER A 138 28.91 0.65 -20.66
C SER A 138 28.63 -0.31 -19.52
N GLU A 139 27.44 -0.26 -18.92
CA GLU A 139 27.08 -1.02 -17.73
C GLU A 139 26.13 -2.16 -18.07
N VAL A 140 26.64 -3.38 -17.90
CA VAL A 140 25.85 -4.62 -17.94
C VAL A 140 25.57 -5.04 -16.50
N PRO A 141 24.32 -5.00 -16.04
CA PRO A 141 23.99 -5.43 -14.69
C PRO A 141 24.04 -6.95 -14.56
N TYR A 142 24.46 -7.42 -13.39
CA TYR A 142 24.12 -8.78 -12.95
C TYR A 142 22.61 -8.88 -12.72
N THR A 143 22.05 -10.08 -12.76
CA THR A 143 20.70 -10.34 -12.26
C THR A 143 20.79 -10.96 -10.87
N ALA A 144 19.81 -10.69 -10.02
CA ALA A 144 19.78 -11.18 -8.65
C ALA A 144 18.48 -11.91 -8.37
N LEU A 145 18.55 -13.00 -7.61
CA LEU A 145 17.40 -13.73 -7.09
C LEU A 145 17.63 -14.09 -5.63
N ARG A 146 16.65 -13.84 -4.75
CA ARG A 146 16.74 -14.23 -3.34
C ARG A 146 16.87 -15.74 -3.22
N VAL A 147 17.80 -16.21 -2.39
CA VAL A 147 17.97 -17.64 -2.09
C VAL A 147 16.74 -18.17 -1.34
N LYS A 148 16.22 -19.32 -1.73
CA LYS A 148 15.07 -19.94 -1.07
C LYS A 148 15.28 -20.06 0.45
N ASN A 149 14.33 -19.55 1.23
CA ASN A 149 14.32 -19.56 2.70
C ASN A 149 15.53 -18.85 3.35
N SER A 150 16.18 -17.92 2.65
CA SER A 150 17.26 -17.06 3.18
C SER A 150 17.06 -15.61 2.72
N ASN A 151 17.67 -14.68 3.44
CA ASN A 151 17.79 -13.27 3.01
C ASN A 151 19.03 -13.03 2.14
N ASP A 152 19.86 -14.06 1.91
CA ASP A 152 20.96 -13.98 0.96
C ASP A 152 20.42 -13.93 -0.48
N VAL A 153 21.21 -13.34 -1.38
CA VAL A 153 20.84 -13.17 -2.79
C VAL A 153 21.89 -13.84 -3.66
N MET A 154 21.47 -14.62 -4.64
CA MET A 154 22.37 -15.13 -5.67
C MET A 154 22.43 -14.15 -6.84
N GLY A 155 23.64 -13.74 -7.23
CA GLY A 155 23.91 -12.92 -8.40
C GLY A 155 24.36 -13.75 -9.59
N TYR A 156 23.81 -13.48 -10.77
CA TYR A 156 24.11 -14.15 -12.02
C TYR A 156 24.61 -13.17 -13.09
N GLY A 157 25.68 -13.55 -13.77
CA GLY A 157 26.20 -12.91 -14.96
C GLY A 157 26.58 -13.96 -16.00
N VAL A 158 27.10 -13.52 -17.14
CA VAL A 158 27.56 -14.45 -18.19
C VAL A 158 28.67 -15.35 -17.64
N ASN A 159 28.38 -16.65 -17.53
CA ASN A 159 29.26 -17.67 -16.94
C ASN A 159 29.77 -17.34 -15.53
N LYS A 160 29.04 -16.55 -14.74
CA LYS A 160 29.43 -16.16 -13.39
C LYS A 160 28.23 -16.22 -12.44
N GLU A 161 28.44 -16.85 -11.30
CA GLU A 161 27.46 -16.93 -10.22
C GLU A 161 28.16 -16.64 -8.89
N PHE A 162 27.51 -15.91 -7.99
CA PHE A 162 28.09 -15.59 -6.68
C PHE A 162 27.01 -15.26 -5.67
N LEU A 163 27.26 -15.61 -4.41
CA LEU A 163 26.39 -15.26 -3.30
C LEU A 163 26.69 -13.84 -2.83
N ILE A 164 25.64 -13.07 -2.60
CA ILE A 164 25.63 -11.79 -1.89
C ILE A 164 24.99 -12.07 -0.52
N PRO A 165 25.79 -12.11 0.56
CA PRO A 165 25.27 -12.29 1.91
C PRO A 165 24.26 -11.20 2.28
N SER A 166 23.28 -11.53 3.12
CA SER A 166 22.19 -10.61 3.50
C SER A 166 22.64 -9.32 4.21
N ASN A 167 23.90 -9.23 4.63
CA ASN A 167 24.50 -8.06 5.28
C ASN A 167 25.43 -7.25 4.35
N GLU A 168 25.48 -7.59 3.05
CA GLU A 168 26.27 -6.91 2.04
C GLU A 168 25.36 -6.23 1.02
N ILE A 169 25.75 -5.02 0.59
CA ILE A 169 25.08 -4.30 -0.50
C ILE A 169 26.06 -4.17 -1.66
N PRO A 170 25.66 -4.57 -2.87
CA PRO A 170 26.49 -4.39 -4.06
C PRO A 170 26.72 -2.89 -4.35
N LYS A 171 27.90 -2.57 -4.89
CA LYS A 171 28.23 -1.24 -5.43
C LYS A 171 28.59 -1.33 -6.91
N TYR A 172 27.86 -2.18 -7.63
CA TYR A 172 28.03 -2.45 -9.05
C TYR A 172 26.66 -2.68 -9.69
N PRO A 173 26.52 -2.51 -11.01
CA PRO A 173 25.27 -2.72 -11.73
C PRO A 173 24.63 -4.08 -11.43
N ILE A 174 23.38 -4.07 -10.95
CA ILE A 174 22.59 -5.27 -10.65
C ILE A 174 21.10 -4.97 -10.75
N VAL A 175 20.30 -5.92 -11.21
CA VAL A 175 18.83 -5.87 -11.21
C VAL A 175 18.27 -7.09 -10.49
N VAL A 176 17.14 -6.96 -9.81
CA VAL A 176 16.58 -8.04 -8.96
C VAL A 176 15.32 -8.60 -9.61
N VAL A 177 15.24 -9.93 -9.71
CA VAL A 177 14.03 -10.64 -10.13
C VAL A 177 13.20 -10.91 -8.89
N LYS A 178 12.00 -10.30 -8.81
CA LYS A 178 11.05 -10.50 -7.70
C LYS A 178 9.62 -10.61 -8.22
N LEU A 179 8.71 -11.08 -7.36
CA LEU A 179 7.27 -10.96 -7.63
C LEU A 179 6.80 -9.62 -7.08
N ASN A 180 5.87 -8.99 -7.80
CA ASN A 180 5.28 -7.74 -7.39
C ASN A 180 3.97 -7.97 -6.61
N GLU A 181 3.88 -7.31 -5.48
CA GLU A 181 2.79 -7.36 -4.49
C GLU A 181 1.63 -6.40 -4.81
N ARG A 182 1.86 -5.42 -5.69
CA ARG A 182 0.91 -4.34 -6.01
C ARG A 182 0.02 -4.66 -7.20
N VAL A 183 0.32 -5.73 -7.95
CA VAL A 183 -0.47 -6.18 -9.10
C VAL A 183 -0.94 -7.61 -8.93
N VAL A 184 -2.09 -7.93 -9.52
CA VAL A 184 -2.70 -9.26 -9.48
C VAL A 184 -3.18 -9.69 -10.86
N SER A 185 -3.17 -11.00 -11.10
CA SER A 185 -3.77 -11.56 -12.32
C SER A 185 -5.28 -11.64 -12.22
N VAL A 186 -5.96 -11.18 -13.26
CA VAL A 186 -7.42 -11.25 -13.33
C VAL A 186 -7.84 -12.51 -14.06
N ASN A 187 -8.45 -13.45 -13.35
CA ASN A 187 -9.29 -14.45 -14.01
C ASN A 187 -10.55 -13.74 -14.54
N LYS A 188 -10.86 -13.91 -15.83
CA LYS A 188 -12.01 -13.27 -16.54
C LYS A 188 -13.38 -13.38 -15.85
N ALA A 189 -13.51 -14.19 -14.78
CA ALA A 189 -14.73 -14.42 -14.00
C ALA A 189 -14.92 -13.50 -12.77
N GLN A 190 -13.93 -12.69 -12.34
CA GLN A 190 -14.01 -11.86 -11.13
C GLN A 190 -14.12 -10.34 -11.42
N ARG A 191 -14.94 -9.94 -12.40
CA ARG A 191 -15.20 -8.53 -12.75
C ARG A 191 -16.14 -7.80 -11.76
N ASN A 192 -15.90 -7.89 -10.46
CA ASN A 192 -16.68 -7.14 -9.44
C ASN A 192 -15.83 -6.15 -8.65
N LEU A 193 -14.66 -5.78 -9.15
CA LEU A 193 -13.85 -4.72 -8.57
C LEU A 193 -13.98 -3.47 -9.45
N SER A 194 -13.91 -2.30 -8.80
CA SER A 194 -13.98 -0.93 -9.35
C SER A 194 -13.12 -0.73 -10.61
N PRO A 195 -13.26 0.35 -11.40
CA PRO A 195 -12.56 0.51 -12.68
C PRO A 195 -11.04 0.63 -12.48
N MET A 196 -10.37 -0.51 -12.34
CA MET A 196 -8.94 -0.62 -12.22
C MET A 196 -8.29 -0.37 -13.57
N SER A 197 -7.17 0.36 -13.53
CA SER A 197 -6.30 0.55 -14.69
C SER A 197 -5.68 -0.77 -15.13
N ILE A 198 -5.76 -1.03 -16.43
CA ILE A 198 -5.28 -2.26 -17.06
C ILE A 198 -3.83 -2.01 -17.50
N ILE A 199 -2.88 -2.64 -16.82
CA ILE A 199 -1.45 -2.56 -17.16
C ILE A 199 -1.15 -3.48 -18.36
N ASN A 200 -1.76 -4.66 -18.34
CA ASN A 200 -1.78 -5.69 -19.38
C ASN A 200 -3.19 -6.32 -19.34
N PRO A 201 -3.80 -6.77 -20.46
CA PRO A 201 -5.17 -7.32 -20.47
C PRO A 201 -5.51 -8.34 -19.37
N ASP A 202 -4.52 -9.03 -18.80
CA ASP A 202 -4.70 -10.04 -17.74
C ASP A 202 -4.12 -9.62 -16.36
N ILE A 203 -3.62 -8.38 -16.20
CA ILE A 203 -3.03 -7.85 -14.95
C ILE A 203 -3.58 -6.47 -14.62
N VAL A 204 -4.00 -6.32 -13.37
CA VAL A 204 -4.50 -5.06 -12.78
C VAL A 204 -3.76 -4.76 -11.49
N PHE A 205 -3.73 -3.50 -11.08
CA PHE A 205 -3.31 -3.14 -9.73
C PHE A 205 -4.25 -3.75 -8.70
N PHE A 206 -3.75 -4.18 -7.55
CA PHE A 206 -4.62 -4.60 -6.45
C PHE A 206 -5.53 -3.45 -5.96
N SER A 207 -5.04 -2.21 -6.08
CA SER A 207 -5.73 -0.99 -5.69
C SER A 207 -5.26 0.18 -6.57
N ASP A 208 -6.16 1.09 -6.92
CA ASP A 208 -5.85 2.26 -7.76
C ASP A 208 -4.77 3.17 -7.14
N VAL A 209 -4.53 3.09 -5.84
CA VAL A 209 -3.47 3.91 -5.21
C VAL A 209 -2.07 3.38 -5.46
N PHE A 210 -1.94 2.16 -6.00
CA PHE A 210 -0.68 1.65 -6.52
C PHE A 210 -0.46 2.06 -7.98
N ASP A 211 -1.49 2.60 -8.64
CA ASP A 211 -1.40 2.95 -10.05
C ASP A 211 -0.69 4.28 -10.27
N ASN A 212 0.59 4.21 -10.62
CA ASN A 212 1.34 5.37 -11.07
C ASN A 212 1.44 5.46 -12.61
N THR A 213 0.66 4.69 -13.37
CA THR A 213 0.77 4.62 -14.84
C THR A 213 0.30 5.89 -15.56
N GLU A 214 -0.66 6.63 -15.02
CA GLU A 214 -1.17 7.83 -15.69
C GLU A 214 -0.28 9.07 -15.51
N ASN A 215 0.77 9.03 -14.67
CA ASN A 215 1.47 10.26 -14.24
C ASN A 215 0.48 11.39 -13.84
N ALA A 216 -0.74 11.00 -13.46
CA ALA A 216 -1.80 11.90 -13.09
C ALA A 216 -1.55 12.26 -11.63
N SER A 217 -1.41 13.55 -11.39
CA SER A 217 -1.24 14.17 -10.08
C SER A 217 -2.45 13.97 -9.14
N SER A 218 -3.18 12.86 -9.26
CA SER A 218 -4.43 12.53 -8.59
C SER A 218 -4.41 11.25 -7.79
N VAL A 219 -3.45 10.34 -7.98
CA VAL A 219 -3.18 9.33 -6.96
C VAL A 219 -2.43 10.03 -5.84
N ILE A 220 -2.82 9.72 -4.62
CA ILE A 220 -2.39 10.30 -3.36
C ILE A 220 -0.88 10.14 -3.26
N GLN A 221 -0.14 11.00 -3.98
CA GLN A 221 1.15 11.42 -3.52
C GLN A 221 0.89 11.78 -2.08
N ASN A 222 1.73 11.24 -1.20
CA ASN A 222 2.04 11.94 0.02
C ASN A 222 2.23 13.39 -0.39
N ARG A 223 1.16 14.18 -0.28
CA ARG A 223 1.25 15.53 0.20
C ARG A 223 1.70 15.40 1.67
N ASN A 224 2.87 14.76 1.91
CA ASN A 224 4.00 15.49 2.47
C ASN A 224 3.75 16.89 2.01
N PHE A 225 3.55 17.83 2.92
CA PHE A 225 3.56 19.22 2.53
C PHE A 225 4.88 19.47 1.77
N SER A 226 4.86 19.24 0.47
CA SER A 226 5.72 19.77 -0.55
C SER A 226 5.27 21.21 -0.55
N SER A 227 5.62 21.95 0.51
CA SER A 227 6.64 23.00 0.53
C SER A 227 6.80 23.79 -0.78
N GLY A 228 5.74 23.85 -1.59
CA GLY A 228 5.78 24.13 -3.01
C GLY A 228 4.50 24.80 -3.51
N ASP A 229 3.32 24.46 -2.99
CA ASP A 229 2.10 25.23 -3.30
C ASP A 229 1.69 26.10 -2.11
N THR A 230 2.22 27.32 -2.12
CA THR A 230 2.08 28.38 -1.11
C THR A 230 2.41 27.94 0.33
N ARG A 231 3.62 28.30 0.77
CA ARG A 231 3.92 28.46 2.20
C ARG A 231 2.98 29.51 2.77
N ASP A 232 1.79 29.09 3.19
CA ASP A 232 0.91 29.98 3.91
C ASP A 232 1.42 30.13 5.34
N ARG A 233 2.43 31.01 5.47
CA ARG A 233 3.02 31.43 6.75
C ARG A 233 2.00 32.11 7.68
N THR A 234 0.74 32.28 7.27
CA THR A 234 -0.30 32.90 8.09
C THR A 234 -1.06 31.91 8.98
N GLY A 235 -0.87 30.59 8.83
CA GLY A 235 -1.63 29.59 9.58
C GLY A 235 -3.12 29.56 9.19
N SER A 236 -3.44 29.91 7.93
CA SER A 236 -4.81 29.89 7.43
C SER A 236 -5.33 28.44 7.31
N ILE A 237 -6.65 28.30 7.47
CA ILE A 237 -7.34 27.01 7.42
C ILE A 237 -7.49 26.58 5.94
N PRO A 238 -7.21 25.32 5.56
CA PRO A 238 -7.42 24.85 4.19
C PRO A 238 -8.87 25.08 3.75
N GLU A 239 -9.08 25.45 2.49
CA GLU A 239 -10.43 25.70 1.96
C GLU A 239 -11.37 24.51 2.17
N ASN A 240 -10.86 23.29 1.90
CA ASN A 240 -11.61 22.04 2.06
C ASN A 240 -11.93 21.68 3.52
N MET A 241 -11.32 22.37 4.48
CA MET A 241 -11.53 22.18 5.93
C MET A 241 -12.30 23.31 6.60
N LYS A 242 -12.61 24.43 5.91
CA LYS A 242 -13.28 25.58 6.54
C LYS A 242 -14.55 25.19 7.30
N LYS A 243 -15.39 24.37 6.68
CA LYS A 243 -16.66 23.91 7.30
C LYS A 243 -16.46 23.10 8.57
N VAL A 244 -15.31 22.42 8.72
CA VAL A 244 -14.95 21.68 9.94
C VAL A 244 -14.64 22.64 11.08
N TYR A 245 -13.90 23.71 10.81
CA TYR A 245 -13.61 24.75 11.80
C TYR A 245 -14.85 25.57 12.16
N GLU A 246 -15.73 25.83 11.20
CA GLU A 246 -17.04 26.43 11.43
C GLU A 246 -17.93 25.52 12.29
N ALA A 247 -17.96 24.21 12.01
CA ALA A 247 -18.68 23.23 12.84
C ALA A 247 -18.20 23.24 14.28
N TYR A 248 -16.88 23.36 14.47
CA TYR A 248 -16.30 23.52 15.81
C TYR A 248 -16.84 24.77 16.49
N ASP A 249 -16.89 25.93 15.82
CA ASP A 249 -17.43 27.17 16.42
C ASP A 249 -18.91 27.04 16.80
N VAL A 250 -19.72 26.50 15.89
CA VAL A 250 -21.16 26.35 16.07
C VAL A 250 -21.47 25.48 17.29
N PHE A 251 -20.64 24.47 17.56
CA PHE A 251 -20.89 23.47 18.60
C PHE A 251 -19.86 23.45 19.74
N ALA A 252 -18.93 24.40 19.82
CA ALA A 252 -17.87 24.39 20.84
C ALA A 252 -18.41 24.37 22.28
N ALA A 253 -19.55 25.04 22.49
CA ALA A 253 -20.20 25.16 23.79
C ALA A 253 -21.32 24.14 24.03
N THR A 254 -21.57 23.22 23.09
CA THR A 254 -22.66 22.25 23.16
C THR A 254 -22.13 20.82 23.00
N ASN A 255 -22.98 19.84 23.30
CA ASN A 255 -22.71 18.43 23.02
C ASN A 255 -23.48 17.99 21.76
N GLU A 256 -23.53 18.87 20.75
CA GLU A 256 -24.14 18.58 19.45
C GLU A 256 -23.14 17.90 18.52
N TRP A 257 -23.65 17.25 17.47
CA TRP A 257 -22.85 16.44 16.56
C TRP A 257 -22.26 17.32 15.44
N PRO A 258 -20.93 17.51 15.35
CA PRO A 258 -20.33 18.40 14.35
C PRO A 258 -20.68 18.03 12.91
N ARG A 259 -20.84 16.73 12.66
CA ARG A 259 -21.19 16.18 11.35
C ARG A 259 -22.62 16.52 10.90
N ASP A 260 -23.53 16.89 11.80
CA ASP A 260 -24.85 17.41 11.41
C ASP A 260 -24.73 18.73 10.65
N TYR A 261 -23.84 19.62 11.10
CA TYR A 261 -23.56 20.87 10.39
C TYR A 261 -22.82 20.62 9.07
N ILE A 262 -21.83 19.72 9.07
CA ILE A 262 -21.00 19.48 7.89
C ILE A 262 -21.79 18.80 6.77
N TYR A 263 -22.46 17.68 7.06
CA TYR A 263 -23.18 16.89 6.05
C TYR A 263 -24.60 17.37 5.78
N TYR A 264 -25.24 18.08 6.70
CA TYR A 264 -26.65 18.48 6.53
C TYR A 264 -26.89 19.99 6.70
N GLY A 265 -25.89 20.77 7.11
CA GLY A 265 -26.05 22.21 7.35
C GLY A 265 -26.89 22.55 8.59
N LEU A 266 -27.08 21.60 9.51
CA LEU A 266 -27.94 21.79 10.67
C LEU A 266 -27.26 22.63 11.75
N THR A 267 -28.03 23.53 12.33
CA THR A 267 -27.71 24.28 13.55
C THR A 267 -28.94 24.34 14.44
N PRO A 268 -28.86 24.81 15.70
CA PRO A 268 -30.06 25.01 16.52
C PRO A 268 -31.08 25.98 15.87
N GLN A 269 -30.62 26.92 15.04
CA GLN A 269 -31.45 27.89 14.34
C GLN A 269 -31.92 27.38 12.96
N GLN A 270 -31.22 26.41 12.39
CA GLN A 270 -31.57 25.74 11.12
C GLN A 270 -31.70 24.24 11.37
N PRO A 271 -32.85 23.78 11.90
CA PRO A 271 -33.02 22.40 12.34
C PRO A 271 -33.29 21.43 11.18
N LYS A 272 -33.12 21.82 9.92
CA LYS A 272 -33.34 20.94 8.76
C LYS A 272 -32.41 21.28 7.61
N GLY A 273 -32.03 20.27 6.84
CA GLY A 273 -31.22 20.47 5.65
C GLY A 273 -30.93 19.18 4.87
N PRO A 274 -30.68 19.32 3.55
CA PRO A 274 -30.41 18.20 2.65
C PRO A 274 -29.02 17.63 2.87
N PHE A 275 -28.80 16.41 2.38
CA PHE A 275 -27.47 15.80 2.42
C PHE A 275 -26.50 16.50 1.46
N ASN A 276 -25.36 16.95 1.98
CA ASN A 276 -24.30 17.56 1.22
C ASN A 276 -23.29 16.49 0.76
N ARG A 277 -23.24 16.28 -0.56
CA ARG A 277 -22.38 15.28 -1.23
C ARG A 277 -20.97 15.79 -1.54
N ASP A 278 -20.67 17.06 -1.27
CA ASP A 278 -19.36 17.64 -1.54
C ASP A 278 -18.32 17.20 -0.51
N PHE A 279 -18.77 16.63 0.61
CA PHE A 279 -17.92 16.17 1.70
C PHE A 279 -17.81 14.65 1.72
N LYS A 280 -16.59 14.16 1.88
CA LYS A 280 -16.29 12.75 2.19
C LYS A 280 -15.59 12.69 3.53
N GLU A 281 -15.92 11.68 4.33
CA GLU A 281 -15.13 11.37 5.52
C GLU A 281 -13.76 10.90 5.05
N SER A 282 -12.69 11.47 5.59
CA SER A 282 -11.33 11.19 5.14
C SER A 282 -10.45 10.83 6.32
N LEU A 283 -9.52 9.89 6.11
CA LEU A 283 -8.40 9.67 7.01
C LEU A 283 -7.37 10.78 6.75
N VAL A 284 -7.15 11.64 7.73
CA VAL A 284 -6.34 12.86 7.59
C VAL A 284 -5.02 12.82 8.35
N TYR A 285 -4.84 11.81 9.20
CA TYR A 285 -3.63 11.64 9.98
C TYR A 285 -3.46 10.20 10.44
N PHE A 286 -2.23 9.71 10.38
CA PHE A 286 -1.82 8.40 10.86
C PHE A 286 -0.54 8.53 11.69
N LYS A 287 -0.49 7.87 12.85
CA LYS A 287 0.70 7.80 13.71
C LYS A 287 0.83 6.42 14.32
N LEU A 288 2.03 5.85 14.29
CA LEU A 288 2.35 4.63 15.04
C LEU A 288 2.45 4.91 16.55
N LEU A 289 2.06 3.94 17.35
CA LEU A 289 2.14 3.92 18.81
C LEU A 289 2.82 2.64 19.29
N GLY A 290 3.32 2.66 20.53
CA GLY A 290 3.95 1.51 21.17
C GLY A 290 5.46 1.63 21.27
N ASP A 291 6.12 0.51 21.59
CA ASP A 291 7.59 0.43 21.63
C ASP A 291 8.14 0.43 20.19
N PRO A 292 9.04 1.37 19.82
CA PRO A 292 9.47 1.53 18.43
C PRO A 292 10.08 0.26 17.81
N ARG A 293 10.81 -0.54 18.59
CA ARG A 293 11.43 -1.78 18.09
C ARG A 293 10.39 -2.88 17.89
N THR A 294 9.46 -3.00 18.84
CA THR A 294 8.36 -3.96 18.74
C THR A 294 7.47 -3.67 17.54
N VAL A 295 7.18 -2.39 17.29
CA VAL A 295 6.40 -1.96 16.12
C VAL A 295 7.16 -2.27 14.83
N MET A 296 8.43 -1.86 14.73
CA MET A 296 9.25 -2.12 13.55
C MET A 296 9.43 -3.62 13.25
N ASN A 297 9.62 -4.45 14.27
CA ASN A 297 9.72 -5.90 14.11
C ASN A 297 8.40 -6.57 13.70
N LYS A 298 7.28 -5.86 13.86
CA LYS A 298 5.98 -6.32 13.40
C LYS A 298 5.86 -5.95 11.91
N ILE A 299 5.72 -4.67 11.61
CA ILE A 299 5.42 -4.17 10.26
C ILE A 299 6.59 -4.16 9.26
N CYS A 300 7.71 -4.80 9.59
CA CYS A 300 8.87 -4.93 8.70
C CYS A 300 9.44 -6.36 8.83
N ASP A 301 8.56 -7.34 9.00
CA ASP A 301 8.93 -8.73 9.30
C ASP A 301 9.13 -9.59 8.04
N GLN A 302 8.69 -9.11 6.88
CA GLN A 302 8.93 -9.79 5.61
C GLN A 302 10.27 -9.39 5.00
N SER A 303 10.75 -10.28 4.14
CA SER A 303 12.03 -10.11 3.44
C SER A 303 11.99 -9.01 2.37
N GLU A 304 10.81 -8.58 1.98
CA GLU A 304 10.53 -7.57 0.98
C GLU A 304 10.41 -6.17 1.62
N ASP A 305 10.10 -6.11 2.92
CA ASP A 305 9.90 -4.85 3.64
C ASP A 305 11.19 -4.04 3.77
N PRO A 306 11.06 -2.70 3.79
CA PRO A 306 12.17 -1.83 4.15
C PRO A 306 12.70 -2.17 5.55
N ARG A 307 14.00 -2.41 5.67
CA ARG A 307 14.65 -2.82 6.92
C ARG A 307 15.97 -2.10 7.16
N ILE A 308 16.47 -2.21 8.39
CA ILE A 308 17.80 -1.73 8.76
C ILE A 308 18.77 -2.91 8.74
N ASP A 309 19.64 -2.96 7.74
CA ASP A 309 20.59 -4.05 7.50
C ASP A 309 22.01 -3.78 8.07
N GLY A 310 22.20 -2.62 8.71
CA GLY A 310 23.48 -2.20 9.28
C GLY A 310 24.38 -1.43 8.32
N ASN A 311 23.89 -1.10 7.13
CA ASN A 311 24.58 -0.32 6.13
C ASN A 311 23.93 1.05 5.92
N THR A 312 24.65 1.94 5.25
CA THR A 312 24.14 3.25 4.85
C THR A 312 23.72 3.19 3.38
N HIS A 313 22.46 3.49 3.12
CA HIS A 313 21.82 3.55 1.81
C HIS A 313 21.63 5.00 1.36
N GLN A 314 21.29 5.17 0.10
CA GLN A 314 20.97 6.46 -0.49
C GLN A 314 19.50 6.48 -0.88
N GLU A 315 18.80 7.54 -0.48
CA GLU A 315 17.43 7.83 -0.91
C GLU A 315 17.45 9.12 -1.73
N THR A 316 16.97 9.04 -2.97
CA THR A 316 16.82 10.23 -3.82
C THR A 316 15.63 11.05 -3.32
N GLY A 317 15.90 12.19 -2.68
CA GLY A 317 14.85 13.07 -2.16
C GLY A 317 13.96 13.63 -3.27
N GLY A 318 12.78 13.03 -3.45
CA GLY A 318 11.60 13.58 -4.12
C GLY A 318 11.85 14.33 -5.43
N GLY A 319 11.94 13.60 -6.54
CA GLY A 319 11.53 14.04 -7.89
C GLY A 319 12.10 15.35 -8.46
N ARG A 320 13.19 15.90 -7.90
CA ARG A 320 13.87 17.07 -8.46
C ARG A 320 15.18 16.66 -9.09
N PRO A 321 15.41 16.96 -10.38
CA PRO A 321 16.72 16.83 -11.00
C PRO A 321 17.75 17.64 -10.19
N GLY A 322 18.70 16.97 -9.55
CA GLY A 322 19.74 17.58 -8.70
C GLY A 322 19.42 17.69 -7.20
N GLY A 323 18.44 16.92 -6.67
CA GLY A 323 18.21 16.82 -5.23
C GLY A 323 19.43 16.30 -4.44
N SER A 324 19.61 16.77 -3.21
CA SER A 324 20.66 16.26 -2.31
C SER A 324 20.35 14.81 -1.94
N THR A 325 21.26 13.89 -2.23
CA THR A 325 21.19 12.51 -1.77
C THR A 325 21.07 12.47 -0.24
N ILE A 326 20.03 11.84 0.28
CA ILE A 326 19.84 11.65 1.72
C ILE A 326 20.41 10.28 2.07
N LEU A 327 21.34 10.24 3.03
CA LEU A 327 21.81 8.97 3.58
C LEU A 327 20.76 8.42 4.53
N THR A 328 20.32 7.19 4.31
CA THR A 328 19.28 6.52 5.09
C THR A 328 19.75 5.14 5.55
N PRO A 329 19.38 4.68 6.76
CA PRO A 329 19.68 3.31 7.20
C PRO A 329 18.72 2.26 6.65
N TRP A 330 17.66 2.70 5.98
CA TRP A 330 16.64 1.84 5.42
C TRP A 330 17.11 1.30 4.07
N THR A 331 16.92 0.00 3.85
CA THR A 331 16.90 -0.55 2.49
C THR A 331 15.80 0.14 1.67
N ASP A 332 15.91 0.04 0.35
CA ASP A 332 14.90 0.60 -0.55
C ASP A 332 13.51 -0.04 -0.35
N GLY A 333 12.47 0.60 -0.87
CA GLY A 333 11.06 0.21 -0.75
C GLY A 333 10.23 1.16 0.13
N SER A 334 8.96 0.81 0.32
CA SER A 334 7.99 1.56 1.15
C SER A 334 7.14 0.57 1.97
N LEU A 335 6.43 1.09 2.97
CA LEU A 335 5.42 0.31 3.72
C LEU A 335 4.03 0.60 3.15
N GLU A 336 3.20 -0.42 3.05
CA GLU A 336 1.84 -0.33 2.54
C GLU A 336 0.80 -0.56 3.63
N PHE A 337 -0.06 0.42 3.88
CA PHE A 337 -1.13 0.30 4.87
C PHE A 337 -2.50 0.23 4.23
N ILE A 338 -3.22 -0.87 4.45
CA ILE A 338 -4.63 -1.02 4.07
C ILE A 338 -5.52 -0.41 5.14
N VAL A 339 -6.49 0.40 4.69
CA VAL A 339 -7.54 1.03 5.49
C VAL A 339 -8.89 0.44 5.10
N LYS A 340 -9.44 -0.42 5.96
CA LYS A 340 -10.76 -1.05 5.73
C LYS A 340 -11.81 -0.37 6.59
N VAL A 341 -12.86 0.14 5.94
CA VAL A 341 -13.97 0.82 6.61
C VAL A 341 -15.23 0.00 6.48
N TYR A 342 -15.77 -0.42 7.61
CA TYR A 342 -17.00 -1.19 7.69
C TYR A 342 -18.17 -0.27 8.01
N VAL A 343 -19.10 -0.14 7.06
CA VAL A 343 -20.25 0.76 7.15
C VAL A 343 -21.54 -0.05 7.10
N ALA A 344 -22.37 0.11 8.13
CA ALA A 344 -23.68 -0.53 8.18
C ALA A 344 -24.66 0.12 7.19
N ASN A 345 -25.38 -0.66 6.38
CA ASN A 345 -26.45 -0.15 5.51
C ASN A 345 -27.85 -0.50 6.06
N GLN A 346 -28.84 0.38 5.84
CA GLN A 346 -30.25 0.12 6.18
C GLN A 346 -30.81 -1.17 5.55
N ALA A 347 -30.26 -1.65 4.44
CA ALA A 347 -30.64 -2.92 3.81
C ALA A 347 -30.27 -4.17 4.64
N GLY A 348 -29.48 -4.04 5.71
CA GLY A 348 -29.01 -5.18 6.51
C GLY A 348 -27.72 -5.83 5.99
N ILE A 349 -27.11 -5.25 4.95
CA ILE A 349 -25.85 -5.69 4.36
C ILE A 349 -24.80 -4.62 4.64
N GLY A 350 -23.68 -5.00 5.23
CA GLY A 350 -22.57 -4.10 5.52
C GLY A 350 -21.68 -3.94 4.29
N ASN A 351 -21.18 -2.73 4.09
CA ASN A 351 -20.19 -2.43 3.06
C ASN A 351 -18.79 -2.45 3.69
N GLU A 352 -17.83 -3.07 3.00
CA GLU A 352 -16.40 -2.93 3.26
C GLU A 352 -15.82 -2.00 2.19
N TYR A 353 -15.35 -0.83 2.61
CA TYR A 353 -14.59 0.08 1.74
C TYR A 353 -13.11 -0.12 2.01
N ILE A 354 -12.37 -0.55 1.00
CA ILE A 354 -10.93 -0.78 1.09
C ILE A 354 -10.24 0.40 0.42
N ASN A 355 -9.38 1.07 1.18
CA ASN A 355 -8.44 2.08 0.70
C ASN A 355 -7.05 1.70 1.20
N ASN A 356 -6.01 2.38 0.74
CA ASN A 356 -4.68 2.21 1.29
C ASN A 356 -3.81 3.45 1.07
N PHE A 357 -2.69 3.52 1.78
CA PHE A 357 -1.67 4.55 1.60
C PHE A 357 -0.27 3.93 1.71
N ILE A 358 0.69 4.54 1.02
CA ILE A 358 2.09 4.11 0.97
C ILE A 358 2.94 5.13 1.71
N VAL A 359 3.89 4.67 2.51
CA VAL A 359 4.75 5.55 3.30
C VAL A 359 6.16 5.01 3.43
N LYS A 360 7.16 5.88 3.24
CA LYS A 360 8.55 5.53 3.52
C LYS A 360 8.74 5.29 5.02
N PRO A 361 9.51 4.27 5.44
CA PRO A 361 9.72 3.98 6.86
C PRO A 361 10.34 5.17 7.61
N SER A 362 11.14 5.99 6.94
CA SER A 362 11.74 7.23 7.48
C SER A 362 10.70 8.28 7.92
N ALA A 363 9.47 8.24 7.40
CA ALA A 363 8.38 9.10 7.83
C ALA A 363 7.69 8.61 9.11
N LEU A 364 7.82 7.33 9.44
CA LEU A 364 7.22 6.69 10.63
C LEU A 364 8.23 6.45 11.75
N PHE A 365 9.50 6.27 11.40
CA PHE A 365 10.60 5.97 12.30
C PHE A 365 11.74 6.97 12.15
N LYS A 366 12.19 7.50 13.28
CA LYS A 366 13.41 8.29 13.39
C LYS A 366 14.53 7.42 13.94
N ILE A 367 15.55 7.22 13.11
CA ILE A 367 16.72 6.42 13.46
C ILE A 367 17.90 7.33 13.75
N THR A 368 18.54 7.14 14.91
CA THR A 368 19.78 7.86 15.25
C THR A 368 20.97 6.91 15.14
N PRO A 369 21.99 7.20 14.32
CA PRO A 369 23.21 6.40 14.27
C PRO A 369 24.11 6.63 15.50
N LYS A 370 24.94 5.64 15.84
CA LYS A 370 26.00 5.80 16.86
C LYS A 370 27.10 6.74 16.38
N ASP A 371 27.53 6.59 15.13
CA ASP A 371 28.49 7.44 14.46
C ASP A 371 27.95 7.84 13.08
N PRO A 372 27.52 9.11 12.88
CA PRO A 372 27.01 9.59 11.60
C PRO A 372 28.03 9.59 10.45
N LEU A 373 29.33 9.50 10.75
CA LEU A 373 30.41 9.56 9.75
C LEU A 373 30.92 8.18 9.35
N SER A 374 30.43 7.12 9.99
CA SER A 374 30.83 5.75 9.70
C SER A 374 30.26 5.27 8.36
N SER A 375 31.05 4.49 7.64
CA SER A 375 30.58 3.77 6.44
C SER A 375 29.66 2.59 6.75
N LYS A 376 29.52 2.23 8.03
CA LYS A 376 28.58 1.24 8.56
C LYS A 376 27.56 1.92 9.46
N PHE A 377 26.30 1.57 9.33
CA PHE A 377 25.22 2.16 10.11
C PHE A 377 24.93 1.33 11.36
N GLU A 378 25.41 1.81 12.50
CA GLU A 378 25.04 1.23 13.80
C GLU A 378 23.93 2.04 14.47
N VAL A 379 22.82 1.39 14.79
CA VAL A 379 21.68 2.04 15.45
C VAL A 379 22.01 2.38 16.91
N LYS A 380 21.92 3.67 17.27
CA LYS A 380 21.97 4.16 18.66
C LYS A 380 20.58 4.14 19.29
N SER A 381 19.58 4.67 18.60
CA SER A 381 18.19 4.68 19.05
C SER A 381 17.21 4.65 17.87
N ILE A 382 16.02 4.14 18.15
CA ILE A 382 14.86 4.11 17.26
C ILE A 382 13.73 4.80 18.00
N GLU A 383 13.12 5.80 17.37
CA GLU A 383 11.99 6.57 17.89
C GLU A 383 10.85 6.52 16.86
N LEU A 384 9.60 6.49 17.30
CA LEU A 384 8.46 6.73 16.41
C LEU A 384 8.34 8.24 16.14
N THR A 385 7.98 8.62 14.92
CA THR A 385 7.78 10.03 14.55
C THR A 385 6.46 10.58 15.10
N ASP A 386 6.18 11.84 14.81
CA ASP A 386 4.88 12.45 15.05
C ASP A 386 3.85 12.12 13.97
N GLY A 387 4.03 11.02 13.25
CA GLY A 387 3.10 10.54 12.23
C GLY A 387 3.10 11.38 10.96
N ILE A 388 2.18 11.04 10.07
CA ILE A 388 2.04 11.61 8.73
C ILE A 388 0.66 12.26 8.56
N ALA A 389 0.61 13.35 7.80
CA ALA A 389 -0.64 13.91 7.31
C ALA A 389 -1.11 13.12 6.09
N LEU A 390 -2.42 12.93 5.98
CA LEU A 390 -3.07 12.20 4.89
C LEU A 390 -4.22 13.04 4.30
N ASP A 391 -4.61 12.71 3.08
CA ASP A 391 -5.81 13.21 2.42
C ASP A 391 -6.48 12.02 1.72
N LEU A 392 -6.84 11.00 2.52
CA LEU A 392 -7.38 9.73 2.02
C LEU A 392 -8.91 9.74 2.14
N PRO A 393 -9.66 10.02 1.06
CA PRO A 393 -11.12 9.97 1.08
C PRO A 393 -11.60 8.54 1.32
N LEU A 394 -12.59 8.37 2.19
CA LEU A 394 -13.16 7.07 2.52
C LEU A 394 -14.55 6.90 1.90
N PHE A 395 -15.52 7.71 2.33
CA PHE A 395 -16.92 7.62 1.85
C PHE A 395 -17.76 8.85 2.24
N GLU A 396 -18.89 9.06 1.59
CA GLU A 396 -19.91 10.03 1.99
C GLU A 396 -20.77 9.48 3.15
N TRP A 397 -20.65 10.05 4.36
CA TRP A 397 -21.34 9.54 5.55
C TRP A 397 -22.80 10.01 5.67
N ASN A 398 -23.65 9.56 4.74
CA ASN A 398 -25.09 9.81 4.80
C ASN A 398 -25.78 8.88 5.82
N ILE A 399 -26.03 9.37 7.04
CA ILE A 399 -26.70 8.61 8.11
C ILE A 399 -28.20 8.36 7.86
N GLU A 400 -28.75 8.83 6.74
CA GLU A 400 -30.02 8.31 6.23
C GLU A 400 -29.88 6.85 5.79
N ASN A 401 -28.80 6.52 5.09
CA ASN A 401 -28.60 5.18 4.51
C ASN A 401 -27.64 4.33 5.34
N TYR A 402 -26.75 4.99 6.07
CA TYR A 402 -25.68 4.35 6.84
C TYR A 402 -25.88 4.47 8.34
N GLY A 403 -25.27 3.53 9.09
CA GLY A 403 -25.21 3.61 10.54
C GLY A 403 -24.44 4.84 11.02
N ALA A 404 -24.76 5.32 12.23
CA ALA A 404 -24.04 6.42 12.88
C ALA A 404 -22.69 5.98 13.50
N ILE A 405 -22.32 4.71 13.34
CA ILE A 405 -21.09 4.12 13.84
C ILE A 405 -20.44 3.35 12.70
N ILE A 406 -19.14 3.54 12.52
CA ILE A 406 -18.31 2.76 11.60
C ILE A 406 -17.16 2.13 12.36
N LYS A 407 -16.57 1.10 11.77
CA LYS A 407 -15.34 0.46 12.24
C LYS A 407 -14.26 0.68 11.18
N ILE A 408 -13.06 1.04 11.61
CA ILE A 408 -11.89 1.16 10.73
C ILE A 408 -10.81 0.20 11.22
N ALA A 409 -10.37 -0.69 10.33
CA ALA A 409 -9.25 -1.59 10.55
C ALA A 409 -8.04 -1.12 9.73
N ILE A 410 -6.85 -1.26 10.32
CA ILE A 410 -5.58 -1.00 9.63
C ILE A 410 -4.75 -2.28 9.62
N GLU A 411 -4.21 -2.61 8.46
CA GLU A 411 -3.27 -3.71 8.22
C GLU A 411 -2.05 -3.16 7.49
N GLU A 412 -0.88 -3.71 7.77
CA GLU A 412 0.29 -3.55 6.92
C GLU A 412 0.37 -4.75 5.95
N LEU A 413 0.64 -4.48 4.66
CA LEU A 413 0.41 -5.43 3.57
C LEU A 413 1.67 -6.16 3.13
N ASP A 414 1.79 -7.41 3.56
CA ASP A 414 2.87 -8.32 3.11
C ASP A 414 2.62 -9.01 1.76
N ILE A 415 1.51 -9.76 1.63
CA ILE A 415 1.14 -10.49 0.41
C ILE A 415 -0.34 -10.29 0.09
N SER A 416 -0.67 -10.22 -1.20
CA SER A 416 -1.99 -9.79 -1.67
C SER A 416 -3.05 -10.90 -1.74
N GLU A 417 -2.75 -12.13 -1.35
CA GLU A 417 -3.77 -13.19 -1.26
C GLU A 417 -4.75 -12.87 -0.12
N THR A 418 -6.05 -13.06 -0.34
CA THR A 418 -7.06 -12.73 0.68
C THR A 418 -7.95 -13.91 1.02
N ILE A 419 -8.36 -14.00 2.29
CA ILE A 419 -9.45 -14.86 2.76
C ILE A 419 -10.66 -14.01 3.11
N GLN A 420 -11.85 -14.54 2.85
CA GLN A 420 -13.10 -13.89 3.21
C GLN A 420 -13.75 -14.58 4.40
N SER A 421 -14.31 -13.79 5.30
CA SER A 421 -15.14 -14.26 6.40
C SER A 421 -16.42 -13.42 6.51
N VAL A 422 -17.40 -13.91 7.28
CA VAL A 422 -18.65 -13.18 7.52
C VAL A 422 -18.71 -12.81 9.00
N GLU A 423 -18.77 -11.50 9.27
CA GLU A 423 -19.05 -10.96 10.60
C GLU A 423 -20.47 -10.38 10.64
N SER A 424 -21.05 -10.24 11.83
CA SER A 424 -22.31 -9.50 11.98
C SER A 424 -22.29 -8.62 13.23
N SER A 425 -22.95 -7.47 13.14
CA SER A 425 -23.13 -6.56 14.28
C SER A 425 -24.48 -5.86 14.22
N THR A 426 -24.99 -5.42 15.36
CA THR A 426 -26.19 -4.58 15.42
C THR A 426 -25.82 -3.12 15.18
N ALA A 427 -26.47 -2.48 14.21
CA ALA A 427 -26.29 -1.07 13.89
C ALA A 427 -27.58 -0.28 14.13
N THR A 428 -27.41 0.97 14.58
CA THR A 428 -28.50 1.92 14.82
C THR A 428 -28.58 2.94 13.68
N PHE A 429 -29.80 3.13 13.17
CA PHE A 429 -30.11 4.01 12.05
C PHE A 429 -31.05 5.14 12.47
N ALA A 430 -30.76 6.32 11.93
CA ALA A 430 -31.56 7.51 12.09
C ALA A 430 -32.86 7.40 11.27
N THR A 431 -33.97 7.85 11.85
CA THR A 431 -35.30 7.84 11.19
C THR A 431 -35.84 9.24 10.95
N ASN A 432 -35.12 10.27 11.40
CA ASN A 432 -35.54 11.66 11.37
C ASN A 432 -35.30 12.31 10.00
N PHE A 433 -35.79 11.67 8.94
CA PHE A 433 -35.69 12.17 7.57
C PHE A 433 -37.06 12.23 6.90
N GLY A 434 -37.32 13.32 6.17
CA GLY A 434 -38.59 13.54 5.49
C GLY A 434 -38.42 14.44 4.27
N PHE A 435 -39.37 14.33 3.32
CA PHE A 435 -39.40 15.22 2.17
C PHE A 435 -39.74 16.64 2.62
N ASP A 436 -38.97 17.63 2.14
CA ASP A 436 -39.22 19.04 2.41
C ASP A 436 -39.44 19.81 1.10
N PRO A 437 -40.66 20.34 0.87
CA PRO A 437 -40.98 21.05 -0.37
C PRO A 437 -40.11 22.28 -0.65
N SER A 438 -39.52 22.91 0.38
CA SER A 438 -38.65 24.08 0.18
C SER A 438 -37.29 23.71 -0.41
N PHE A 439 -36.82 22.48 -0.16
CA PHE A 439 -35.59 21.95 -0.74
C PHE A 439 -35.86 21.13 -2.00
N GLY A 440 -37.10 20.63 -2.18
CA GLY A 440 -37.46 19.77 -3.31
C GLY A 440 -36.88 18.35 -3.20
N GLU A 441 -36.35 17.99 -2.03
CA GLU A 441 -35.71 16.70 -1.76
C GLU A 441 -35.92 16.27 -0.31
N LYS A 442 -35.37 15.10 0.04
CA LYS A 442 -35.42 14.57 1.40
C LYS A 442 -34.33 15.21 2.26
N VAL A 443 -34.70 15.65 3.45
CA VAL A 443 -33.82 16.37 4.37
C VAL A 443 -33.76 15.67 5.72
N LYS A 444 -32.67 15.89 6.44
CA LYS A 444 -32.59 15.56 7.86
C LYS A 444 -33.40 16.58 8.66
N ILE A 445 -34.16 16.11 9.65
CA ILE A 445 -35.06 16.93 10.49
C ILE A 445 -34.65 16.78 11.95
N GLY A 446 -34.11 17.85 12.52
CA GLY A 446 -33.58 17.91 13.88
C GLY A 446 -32.12 17.47 13.97
N LEU A 447 -31.39 18.09 14.91
CA LEU A 447 -30.05 17.67 15.32
C LEU A 447 -30.09 16.26 15.90
N LYS A 448 -28.96 15.54 15.83
CA LYS A 448 -28.80 14.17 16.30
C LYS A 448 -29.83 13.25 15.65
N PHE A 449 -30.42 12.34 16.42
CA PHE A 449 -31.55 11.53 15.98
C PHE A 449 -32.91 12.25 16.06
N GLY A 450 -32.93 13.55 16.39
CA GLY A 450 -34.17 14.31 16.59
C GLY A 450 -34.98 13.80 17.79
N ALA A 451 -36.29 14.04 17.76
CA ALA A 451 -37.24 13.50 18.75
C ALA A 451 -37.80 12.11 18.33
N THR A 452 -37.32 11.56 17.23
CA THR A 452 -37.88 10.37 16.57
C THR A 452 -37.20 9.08 17.05
N ALA A 453 -37.90 7.95 16.98
CA ALA A 453 -37.36 6.65 17.40
C ALA A 453 -36.28 6.17 16.43
N THR A 454 -35.10 5.76 16.91
CA THR A 454 -34.11 5.07 16.09
C THR A 454 -34.57 3.66 15.71
N THR A 455 -34.05 3.11 14.62
CA THR A 455 -34.21 1.67 14.33
C THR A 455 -32.88 0.95 14.50
N SER A 456 -32.91 -0.29 14.99
CA SER A 456 -31.72 -1.14 15.07
C SER A 456 -31.90 -2.36 14.17
N LYS A 457 -30.87 -2.72 13.42
CA LYS A 457 -30.85 -3.93 12.59
C LYS A 457 -29.55 -4.67 12.80
N THR A 458 -29.60 -6.01 12.74
CA THR A 458 -28.40 -6.81 12.57
C THR A 458 -27.93 -6.67 11.12
N VAL A 459 -26.65 -6.38 10.95
CA VAL A 459 -26.00 -6.17 9.67
C VAL A 459 -24.87 -7.18 9.54
N SER A 460 -24.80 -7.87 8.41
CA SER A 460 -23.72 -8.81 8.09
C SER A 460 -22.72 -8.17 7.15
N TYR A 461 -21.43 -8.37 7.43
CA TYR A 461 -20.30 -7.85 6.67
C TYR A 461 -19.53 -9.02 6.07
N THR A 462 -19.22 -8.96 4.78
CA THR A 462 -18.11 -9.73 4.23
C THR A 462 -16.83 -8.99 4.59
N VAL A 463 -15.96 -9.64 5.35
CA VAL A 463 -14.69 -9.10 5.82
C VAL A 463 -13.58 -9.80 5.05
N THR A 464 -12.76 -9.01 4.37
CA THR A 464 -11.60 -9.51 3.63
C THR A 464 -10.37 -9.38 4.52
N LYS A 465 -9.56 -10.43 4.62
CA LYS A 465 -8.29 -10.42 5.35
C LYS A 465 -7.16 -10.82 4.40
N SER A 466 -6.10 -10.03 4.33
CA SER A 466 -4.92 -10.37 3.56
C SER A 466 -4.11 -11.45 4.31
N LEU A 467 -3.63 -12.46 3.58
CA LEU A 467 -2.78 -13.52 4.10
C LEU A 467 -1.40 -12.92 4.40
N ALA A 468 -0.73 -13.47 5.42
CA ALA A 468 0.51 -12.96 6.02
C ALA A 468 0.48 -11.53 6.59
N SER A 469 -0.33 -10.62 6.04
CA SER A 469 -0.45 -9.21 6.47
C SER A 469 -0.62 -9.01 7.97
N ASP A 470 -0.04 -7.92 8.42
CA ASP A 470 0.06 -7.58 9.81
C ASP A 470 -1.09 -6.72 10.30
N GLU A 471 -2.02 -7.34 11.03
CA GLU A 471 -3.15 -6.64 11.65
C GLU A 471 -2.67 -5.70 12.78
N LEU A 472 -2.99 -4.40 12.65
CA LEU A 472 -2.68 -3.38 13.66
C LEU A 472 -3.89 -3.04 14.54
N GLY A 473 -5.01 -3.72 14.31
CA GLY A 473 -6.23 -3.62 15.09
C GLY A 473 -7.29 -2.74 14.44
N GLN A 474 -8.30 -2.41 15.26
CA GLN A 474 -9.52 -1.75 14.80
C GLN A 474 -9.94 -0.65 15.77
N VAL A 475 -10.55 0.41 15.24
CA VAL A 475 -11.15 1.50 16.00
C VAL A 475 -12.62 1.68 15.64
N ILE A 476 -13.42 2.11 16.62
CA ILE A 476 -14.84 2.46 16.42
C ILE A 476 -14.94 3.98 16.34
N VAL A 477 -15.55 4.47 15.27
CA VAL A 477 -15.73 5.90 14.99
C VAL A 477 -17.21 6.21 15.00
N ASN A 478 -17.63 7.21 15.77
CA ASN A 478 -19.03 7.60 15.88
C ASN A 478 -19.25 8.90 15.12
N PHE A 479 -20.40 9.03 14.48
CA PHE A 479 -20.79 10.24 13.76
C PHE A 479 -20.80 11.47 14.68
N GLU A 480 -21.13 11.26 15.96
CA GLU A 480 -21.19 12.30 16.98
C GLU A 480 -19.83 12.82 17.44
N ASP A 481 -18.75 12.09 17.15
CA ASP A 481 -17.46 12.38 17.74
C ASP A 481 -16.90 13.72 17.25
N LYS A 482 -16.30 14.46 18.20
CA LYS A 482 -15.58 15.70 17.90
C LYS A 482 -14.47 15.42 16.88
N ILE A 483 -14.34 16.32 15.90
CA ILE A 483 -13.31 16.23 14.85
C ILE A 483 -12.02 16.92 15.34
N LEU A 484 -12.16 18.14 15.89
CA LEU A 484 -11.06 18.94 16.43
C LEU A 484 -11.14 19.01 17.97
N LYS A 485 -9.98 18.96 18.63
CA LYS A 485 -9.81 19.28 20.05
C LYS A 485 -9.83 20.78 20.29
N SER A 486 -9.22 21.54 19.38
CA SER A 486 -9.19 22.99 19.43
C SER A 486 -9.05 23.58 18.03
N LYS A 487 -9.28 24.90 17.91
CA LYS A 487 -8.98 25.64 16.67
C LYS A 487 -7.50 25.95 16.49
N LYS A 488 -6.66 25.56 17.45
CA LYS A 488 -5.22 25.80 17.32
C LYS A 488 -4.69 24.83 16.28
N ASN A 489 -3.83 25.33 15.41
CA ASN A 489 -2.99 24.45 14.60
C ASN A 489 -1.75 24.12 15.44
N LEU A 490 -1.43 22.83 15.52
CA LEU A 490 -0.21 22.36 16.16
C LEU A 490 0.96 22.59 15.20
N SER A 491 2.03 23.19 15.71
CA SER A 491 3.30 23.31 14.99
C SER A 491 4.17 22.10 15.31
N THR A 492 4.53 21.33 14.29
CA THR A 492 5.57 20.28 14.37
C THR A 492 6.80 20.76 13.60
N GLY A 493 7.35 21.91 14.00
CA GLY A 493 8.47 22.52 13.31
C GLY A 493 8.06 23.30 12.05
N ARG A 494 8.40 22.79 10.85
CA ARG A 494 8.13 23.44 9.56
C ARG A 494 6.71 23.22 9.03
N ASP A 495 5.98 22.26 9.62
CA ASP A 495 4.64 21.89 9.20
C ASP A 495 3.61 22.25 10.28
N TRP A 496 2.40 22.54 9.81
CA TRP A 496 1.24 22.83 10.65
C TRP A 496 0.21 21.74 10.44
N LYS A 497 -0.42 21.29 11.53
CA LYS A 497 -1.56 20.37 11.44
C LYS A 497 -2.70 20.83 12.34
N PRO A 498 -3.96 20.62 11.95
CA PRO A 498 -5.10 20.81 12.85
C PRO A 498 -4.93 19.99 14.13
N ASP A 499 -5.37 20.54 15.27
CA ASP A 499 -5.40 19.83 16.55
C ASP A 499 -6.59 18.85 16.57
N TYR A 500 -6.46 17.76 15.83
CA TYR A 500 -7.48 16.72 15.72
C TYR A 500 -7.72 15.97 17.03
N THR A 501 -8.89 15.36 17.15
CA THR A 501 -9.16 14.36 18.19
C THR A 501 -8.14 13.22 18.15
N ASP A 502 -7.74 12.73 19.32
CA ASP A 502 -6.85 11.57 19.51
C ASP A 502 -7.61 10.35 20.03
N LYS A 503 -8.94 10.36 19.85
CA LYS A 503 -9.85 9.32 20.34
C LYS A 503 -9.59 7.97 19.67
N TYR A 504 -9.24 7.97 18.38
CA TYR A 504 -9.15 6.74 17.59
C TYR A 504 -7.73 6.18 17.66
N ARG A 505 -7.51 5.24 18.57
CA ARG A 505 -6.20 4.59 18.73
C ARG A 505 -6.32 3.15 19.19
N THR A 506 -5.32 2.36 18.83
CA THR A 506 -5.06 1.00 19.32
C THR A 506 -3.76 1.00 20.14
N GLY A 507 -3.23 -0.18 20.46
CA GLY A 507 -1.86 -0.30 20.98
C GLY A 507 -0.78 0.02 19.92
N TRP A 508 -1.15 0.04 18.63
CA TRP A 508 -0.22 0.11 17.50
C TRP A 508 -0.31 1.41 16.71
N TYR A 509 -1.47 2.06 16.66
CA TYR A 509 -1.64 3.30 15.89
C TYR A 509 -2.64 4.28 16.50
N GLN A 510 -2.60 5.53 16.04
CA GLN A 510 -3.59 6.57 16.22
C GLN A 510 -4.00 7.13 14.85
N LEU A 511 -5.31 7.37 14.67
CA LEU A 511 -5.89 8.01 13.49
C LEU A 511 -6.53 9.34 13.85
N ALA A 512 -6.60 10.24 12.87
CA ALA A 512 -7.60 11.30 12.86
C ALA A 512 -8.46 11.23 11.61
N LEU A 513 -9.76 11.46 11.78
CA LEU A 513 -10.71 11.56 10.68
C LEU A 513 -11.33 12.94 10.64
N SER A 514 -11.51 13.45 9.44
CA SER A 514 -12.19 14.72 9.18
C SER A 514 -12.96 14.63 7.86
N PRO A 515 -14.19 15.15 7.80
CA PRO A 515 -14.84 15.38 6.52
C PRO A 515 -14.08 16.46 5.74
N LEU A 516 -13.67 16.17 4.52
CA LEU A 516 -13.03 17.11 3.62
C LEU A 516 -13.93 17.38 2.42
N LYS A 517 -13.90 18.63 1.93
CA LYS A 517 -14.61 19.02 0.70
C LYS A 517 -13.81 18.62 -0.54
N TYR A 518 -14.43 17.90 -1.47
CA TYR A 518 -13.81 17.43 -2.73
C TYR A 518 -14.43 18.03 -4.01
N ASN A 519 -15.67 18.54 -3.94
CA ASN A 519 -16.41 19.07 -5.10
C ASN A 519 -16.63 20.58 -5.05
#